data_AF-A0A1C3NVZ7-F1
#
_entry.id   AF-A0A1C3NVZ7-F1
#
_cell.length_a   1.000
_cell.length_b   1.000
_cell.length_c   1.000
_cell.angle_alpha   90.00
_cell.angle_beta   90.00
_cell.angle_gamma   90.00
#
_symmetry.space_group_name_H-M   'P 1'
#
loop_
_entity.id
_entity.type
_entity.pdbx_description
1 polymer ?
#
loop_
_entity_poly.entity_id
_entity_poly.type
_entity_poly.pdbx_seq_one_letter_code
_entity_poly.pdbx_strand_id
1 'polypeptide(L)'
;MSWTGPDAAAGHEDVAAGDHGEDAAGGSGGPDVYAVESTINDTLQPLLLHSLAELREIWVPLLEAADVRSVAEIGSESGAATSLLVDLLRGRGGGKLLVVDPDPGVVPEPGDGLEVDVVRGYSPQALVGLVPADAYLIDSDHNYATATGELETIADAVRAAGRPHLPLLIMHDVGWPHGRRDSYYTPERIPEAARQPYSWDLGVRLDSTGVVTGGFRGEGAFAWARSEGGPGNGVRTAVEDFLASRPELRLFVAAPIFGLGVVVDDRAPYAGRVAEMLRPWACNSLLTRLERNRLDLYLHVLLLQDEIIDAARRRQREWARLDLALADRAASELRLLDAVAEAERALDAERTTSQQLRAALADEPKLVHAARLANAALKARLGGRRGVRTVQALLHGRR
;
A
#
# COMPACT_ATOMS: atom_id res chain seq x y z
N MET A 1 53.15 -40.70 10.17
CA MET A 1 52.39 -41.13 11.36
C MET A 1 51.05 -40.42 11.28
N SER A 2 49.99 -40.94 10.66
CA SER A 2 49.27 -42.21 10.85
C SER A 2 48.56 -42.31 12.20
N TRP A 3 47.24 -42.18 12.20
CA TRP A 3 46.25 -42.75 13.15
C TRP A 3 44.87 -42.50 12.51
N THR A 4 44.29 -43.40 11.69
CA THR A 4 43.54 -44.63 12.06
C THR A 4 42.40 -44.39 13.05
N GLY A 5 41.15 -44.54 12.59
CA GLY A 5 39.97 -44.69 13.46
C GLY A 5 39.81 -46.14 13.96
N PRO A 6 38.63 -46.47 14.51
CA PRO A 6 37.91 -47.62 13.96
C PRO A 6 36.39 -47.41 13.80
N ASP A 7 35.80 -48.22 12.91
CA ASP A 7 34.35 -48.38 12.69
C ASP A 7 33.64 -49.14 13.84
N ALA A 8 32.30 -48.97 13.97
CA ALA A 8 31.34 -49.97 13.45
C ALA A 8 29.88 -49.80 13.98
N ALA A 9 28.92 -49.77 13.03
CA ALA A 9 27.61 -50.44 13.03
C ALA A 9 26.55 -50.14 14.14
N ALA A 10 25.22 -50.19 13.90
CA ALA A 10 24.40 -50.38 12.69
C ALA A 10 22.94 -49.93 12.96
N GLY A 11 22.12 -49.74 11.91
CA GLY A 11 20.66 -49.54 12.03
C GLY A 11 19.98 -49.06 10.73
N HIS A 12 19.42 -49.99 9.94
CA HIS A 12 18.52 -49.73 8.80
C HIS A 12 17.14 -49.21 9.31
N GLU A 13 16.25 -48.56 8.52
CA GLU A 13 15.53 -49.08 7.34
C GLU A 13 14.90 -47.98 6.44
N ASP A 14 14.82 -48.26 5.13
CA ASP A 14 14.07 -47.52 4.09
C ASP A 14 12.75 -48.25 3.76
N VAL A 15 11.58 -47.60 3.87
CA VAL A 15 10.27 -48.01 3.29
C VAL A 15 9.34 -46.77 3.26
N ALA A 16 8.53 -46.43 2.25
CA ALA A 16 8.48 -46.70 0.80
C ALA A 16 7.54 -45.68 0.13
N ALA A 17 7.47 -45.66 -1.21
CA ALA A 17 6.47 -44.94 -2.00
C ALA A 17 5.33 -45.87 -2.50
N GLY A 18 4.16 -45.29 -2.78
CA GLY A 18 2.96 -45.97 -3.34
C GLY A 18 1.69 -45.32 -2.78
N ASP A 19 1.03 -44.42 -3.50
CA ASP A 19 0.10 -44.66 -4.61
C ASP A 19 -1.34 -44.98 -4.16
N HIS A 20 -2.24 -44.01 -4.36
CA HIS A 20 -3.68 -44.21 -4.51
C HIS A 20 -4.22 -43.22 -5.55
N GLY A 21 -4.95 -43.75 -6.53
CA GLY A 21 -5.27 -43.06 -7.77
C GLY A 21 -6.62 -42.34 -7.84
N GLU A 22 -6.87 -41.93 -9.08
CA GLU A 22 -7.98 -41.17 -9.65
C GLU A 22 -9.39 -41.39 -9.08
N ASP A 23 -10.17 -40.31 -9.03
CA ASP A 23 -11.55 -40.31 -9.54
C ASP A 23 -11.89 -38.94 -10.15
N ALA A 24 -12.79 -38.90 -11.14
CA ALA A 24 -12.78 -37.85 -12.18
C ALA A 24 -14.00 -36.90 -12.25
N ALA A 25 -13.74 -35.73 -12.86
CA ALA A 25 -14.64 -34.88 -13.66
C ALA A 25 -15.69 -33.97 -12.98
N GLY A 26 -15.60 -32.66 -13.33
CA GLY A 26 -16.76 -31.77 -13.49
C GLY A 26 -16.68 -30.42 -12.77
N GLY A 27 -16.36 -29.33 -13.49
CA GLY A 27 -16.42 -27.98 -12.92
C GLY A 27 -15.91 -26.87 -13.84
N SER A 28 -16.84 -26.21 -14.53
CA SER A 28 -16.70 -24.97 -15.33
C SER A 28 -15.50 -24.05 -15.03
N GLY A 29 -14.67 -23.79 -16.05
CA GLY A 29 -13.68 -22.72 -16.00
C GLY A 29 -14.30 -21.33 -16.06
N GLY A 30 -14.01 -20.49 -15.07
CA GLY A 30 -14.07 -19.03 -15.16
C GLY A 30 -12.65 -18.47 -15.40
N PRO A 31 -12.50 -17.21 -15.83
CA PRO A 31 -11.18 -16.62 -16.03
C PRO A 31 -10.50 -16.40 -14.67
N ASP A 32 -9.44 -17.15 -14.41
CA ASP A 32 -8.58 -16.91 -13.25
C ASP A 32 -8.05 -15.47 -13.31
N VAL A 33 -8.42 -14.68 -12.30
CA VAL A 33 -7.82 -13.38 -12.09
C VAL A 33 -6.34 -13.64 -11.82
N TYR A 34 -5.44 -12.89 -12.45
CA TYR A 34 -3.99 -13.03 -12.28
C TYR A 34 -3.57 -12.78 -10.82
N ALA A 35 -3.73 -13.80 -9.98
CA ALA A 35 -3.03 -13.96 -8.73
C ALA A 35 -1.56 -14.15 -9.11
N VAL A 36 -0.82 -13.04 -9.08
CA VAL A 36 0.63 -13.13 -8.95
C VAL A 36 0.88 -13.76 -7.60
N GLU A 37 1.04 -15.08 -7.57
CA GLU A 37 1.66 -15.76 -6.44
C GLU A 37 3.01 -15.11 -6.26
N SER A 38 3.10 -14.18 -5.30
CA SER A 38 4.38 -13.68 -4.87
C SER A 38 5.08 -14.84 -4.19
N THR A 39 5.94 -15.53 -4.95
CA THR A 39 7.00 -16.34 -4.38
C THR A 39 7.93 -15.38 -3.65
N ILE A 40 7.53 -14.99 -2.43
CA ILE A 40 8.34 -14.15 -1.55
C ILE A 40 9.59 -14.96 -1.31
N ASN A 41 10.71 -14.42 -1.80
CA ASN A 41 11.98 -15.08 -1.67
C ASN A 41 12.43 -14.84 -0.22
N ASP A 42 12.16 -15.78 0.68
CA ASP A 42 12.43 -15.73 2.15
C ASP A 42 13.92 -15.53 2.53
N THR A 43 14.76 -15.20 1.55
CA THR A 43 16.21 -14.96 1.64
C THR A 43 16.60 -13.50 1.43
N LEU A 44 15.66 -12.60 1.11
CA LEU A 44 15.93 -11.16 0.98
C LEU A 44 15.63 -10.42 2.29
N GLN A 45 16.64 -9.76 2.83
CA GLN A 45 16.51 -8.80 3.93
C GLN A 45 15.52 -7.68 3.56
N PRO A 46 14.79 -7.08 4.53
CA PRO A 46 13.91 -5.94 4.28
C PRO A 46 14.67 -4.81 3.59
N LEU A 47 14.11 -4.28 2.49
CA LEU A 47 14.74 -3.18 1.73
C LEU A 47 14.87 -1.88 2.55
N LEU A 48 13.98 -1.70 3.53
CA LEU A 48 13.97 -0.58 4.45
C LEU A 48 14.56 -1.00 5.79
N LEU A 49 15.84 -0.73 6.01
CA LEU A 49 16.42 -0.72 7.36
C LEU A 49 15.96 0.55 8.08
N HIS A 50 15.36 0.38 9.26
CA HIS A 50 14.69 1.46 10.02
C HIS A 50 14.69 1.28 11.55
N SER A 51 15.16 0.16 12.08
CA SER A 51 15.13 -0.10 13.54
C SER A 51 16.48 0.19 14.18
N LEU A 52 16.47 0.75 15.40
CA LEU A 52 17.64 0.88 16.27
C LEU A 52 18.41 -0.45 16.47
N ALA A 53 17.76 -1.61 16.33
CA ALA A 53 18.40 -2.93 16.42
C ALA A 53 19.46 -3.19 15.31
N GLU A 54 19.38 -2.47 14.18
CA GLU A 54 20.38 -2.55 13.09
C GLU A 54 21.67 -1.77 13.37
N LEU A 55 21.69 -0.99 14.47
CA LEU A 55 22.82 -0.17 14.90
C LEU A 55 23.49 -0.73 16.16
N ARG A 56 23.17 -1.98 16.53
CA ARG A 56 23.66 -2.68 17.74
C ARG A 56 25.18 -2.74 17.85
N GLU A 57 25.90 -2.88 16.74
CA GLU A 57 27.37 -2.84 16.69
C GLU A 57 27.96 -1.48 17.13
N ILE A 58 27.14 -0.42 17.11
CA ILE A 58 27.50 0.89 17.66
C ILE A 58 27.05 0.99 19.12
N TRP A 59 25.77 0.74 19.43
CA TRP A 59 25.22 1.10 20.76
C TRP A 59 25.46 0.06 21.86
N VAL A 60 25.46 -1.24 21.58
CA VAL A 60 25.70 -2.29 22.61
C VAL A 60 27.06 -2.07 23.30
N PRO A 61 28.18 -1.86 22.57
CA PRO A 61 29.46 -1.59 23.21
C PRO A 61 29.51 -0.33 24.08
N LEU A 62 28.63 0.66 23.88
CA LEU A 62 28.58 1.87 24.71
C LEU A 62 27.95 1.58 26.07
N LEU A 63 26.90 0.77 26.11
CA LEU A 63 26.27 0.29 27.34
C LEU A 63 27.24 -0.59 28.15
N GLU A 64 28.03 -1.42 27.46
CA GLU A 64 29.14 -2.17 28.05
C GLU A 64 30.18 -1.24 28.67
N ALA A 65 30.70 -0.29 27.86
CA ALA A 65 31.74 0.66 28.23
C ALA A 65 31.34 1.61 29.38
N ALA A 66 30.06 1.96 29.49
CA ALA A 66 29.50 2.80 30.54
C ALA A 66 29.10 2.04 31.81
N ASP A 67 29.28 0.71 31.84
CA ASP A 67 28.88 -0.19 32.93
C ASP A 67 27.41 -0.07 33.36
N VAL A 68 26.54 0.10 32.36
CA VAL A 68 25.09 0.27 32.53
C VAL A 68 24.47 -0.94 33.23
N ARG A 69 23.73 -0.68 34.31
CA ARG A 69 22.96 -1.68 35.08
C ARG A 69 21.45 -1.46 34.98
N SER A 70 21.01 -0.27 34.57
CA SER A 70 19.61 0.04 34.30
C SER A 70 19.47 0.72 32.93
N VAL A 71 18.57 0.18 32.09
CA VAL A 71 18.24 0.74 30.77
C VAL A 71 16.76 1.09 30.73
N ALA A 72 16.44 2.24 30.15
CA ALA A 72 15.09 2.57 29.71
C ALA A 72 15.04 2.56 28.17
N GLU A 73 14.16 1.76 27.60
CA GLU A 73 13.82 1.72 26.18
C GLU A 73 12.51 2.47 25.97
N ILE A 74 12.47 3.40 25.02
CA ILE A 74 11.31 4.23 24.69
C ILE A 74 11.03 4.08 23.20
N GLY A 75 9.91 3.47 22.85
CA GLY A 75 9.67 2.95 21.50
C GLY A 75 10.38 1.61 21.30
N SER A 76 9.70 0.53 21.68
CA SER A 76 10.19 -0.85 21.53
C SER A 76 9.79 -1.48 20.19
N GLU A 77 8.70 -0.99 19.59
CA GLU A 77 8.22 -1.39 18.25
C GLU A 77 8.10 -2.91 18.12
N SER A 78 8.95 -3.55 17.30
CA SER A 78 8.98 -4.99 17.06
C SER A 78 9.58 -5.81 18.21
N GLY A 79 10.24 -5.17 19.19
CA GLY A 79 10.92 -5.83 20.31
C GLY A 79 12.31 -6.40 19.97
N ALA A 80 12.85 -6.09 18.79
CA ALA A 80 14.18 -6.52 18.38
C ALA A 80 15.29 -5.90 19.24
N ALA A 81 15.21 -4.60 19.53
CA ALA A 81 16.13 -3.91 20.44
C ALA A 81 15.93 -4.39 21.89
N THR A 82 14.68 -4.55 22.34
CA THR A 82 14.31 -5.12 23.64
C THR A 82 14.99 -6.46 23.90
N SER A 83 15.00 -7.35 22.91
CA SER A 83 15.61 -8.69 23.02
C SER A 83 17.14 -8.59 23.20
N LEU A 84 17.80 -7.70 22.45
CA LEU A 84 19.24 -7.43 22.59
C LEU A 84 19.58 -6.82 23.98
N LEU A 85 18.69 -5.99 24.53
CA LEU A 85 18.84 -5.43 25.88
C LEU A 85 18.69 -6.49 26.98
N VAL A 86 17.73 -7.40 26.83
CA VAL A 86 17.53 -8.55 27.73
C VAL A 86 18.77 -9.43 27.78
N ASP A 87 19.31 -9.80 26.62
CA ASP A 87 20.50 -10.65 26.51
C ASP A 87 21.74 -9.95 27.08
N LEU A 88 21.93 -8.66 26.79
CA LEU A 88 23.02 -7.85 27.34
C LEU A 88 22.98 -7.79 28.87
N LEU A 89 21.81 -7.49 29.46
CA LEU A 89 21.68 -7.36 30.90
C LEU A 89 21.83 -8.71 31.61
N ARG A 90 21.21 -9.78 31.10
CA ARG A 90 21.39 -11.15 31.64
C ARG A 90 22.84 -11.61 31.53
N GLY A 91 23.49 -11.40 30.39
CA GLY A 91 24.90 -11.73 30.16
C GLY A 91 25.87 -11.04 31.13
N ARG A 92 25.47 -9.91 31.72
CA ARG A 92 26.23 -9.18 32.75
C ARG A 92 25.80 -9.50 34.18
N GLY A 93 25.04 -10.57 34.40
CA GLY A 93 24.55 -10.95 35.73
C GLY A 93 23.42 -10.05 36.21
N GLY A 94 22.44 -9.80 35.34
CA GLY A 94 21.21 -9.08 35.65
C GLY A 94 21.29 -7.55 35.55
N GLY A 95 20.20 -6.89 35.92
CA GLY A 95 20.02 -5.44 35.80
C GLY A 95 18.55 -5.06 35.86
N LYS A 96 18.22 -3.84 35.42
CA LYS A 96 16.84 -3.37 35.27
C LYS A 96 16.58 -2.96 33.82
N LEU A 97 15.48 -3.42 33.26
CA LEU A 97 14.96 -2.96 31.97
C LEU A 97 13.59 -2.32 32.18
N LEU A 98 13.47 -1.05 31.82
CA LEU A 98 12.20 -0.34 31.71
C LEU A 98 11.86 -0.24 30.23
N VAL A 99 10.69 -0.74 29.82
CA VAL A 99 10.15 -0.58 28.46
C VAL A 99 8.98 0.40 28.50
N VAL A 100 9.02 1.44 27.68
CA VAL A 100 7.98 2.48 27.57
C VAL A 100 7.48 2.55 26.13
N ASP A 101 6.29 2.02 25.91
CA ASP A 101 5.70 1.89 24.58
C ASP A 101 4.17 1.78 24.73
N PRO A 102 3.35 2.47 23.92
CA PRO A 102 1.89 2.28 23.94
C PRO A 102 1.45 0.84 23.65
N ASP A 103 2.13 0.12 22.75
CA ASP A 103 1.83 -1.26 22.38
C ASP A 103 3.11 -2.07 22.02
N PRO A 104 3.92 -2.46 23.02
CA PRO A 104 5.17 -3.16 22.80
C PRO A 104 4.95 -4.53 22.15
N GLY A 105 5.62 -4.77 21.01
CA GLY A 105 5.56 -6.03 20.26
C GLY A 105 6.15 -7.23 21.00
N VAL A 106 7.09 -7.00 21.92
CA VAL A 106 7.59 -8.01 22.87
C VAL A 106 7.49 -7.47 24.29
N VAL A 107 6.88 -8.25 25.18
CA VAL A 107 6.93 -8.02 26.63
C VAL A 107 8.01 -8.96 27.20
N PRO A 108 9.18 -8.46 27.63
CA PRO A 108 10.23 -9.33 28.14
C PRO A 108 9.90 -9.85 29.55
N GLU A 109 10.22 -11.12 29.81
CA GLU A 109 9.96 -11.75 31.10
C GLU A 109 11.10 -11.45 32.12
N PRO A 110 10.78 -11.11 33.38
CA PRO A 110 11.76 -10.97 34.45
C PRO A 110 12.38 -12.34 34.82
N GLY A 111 13.63 -12.35 35.25
CA GLY A 111 14.36 -13.58 35.57
C GLY A 111 15.86 -13.46 35.35
N ASP A 112 16.64 -14.42 35.86
CA ASP A 112 18.12 -14.46 35.73
C ASP A 112 18.82 -13.16 36.20
N GLY A 113 18.28 -12.54 37.25
CA GLY A 113 18.74 -11.26 37.80
C GLY A 113 18.28 -10.02 37.01
N LEU A 114 17.52 -10.18 35.92
CA LEU A 114 16.85 -9.09 35.22
C LEU A 114 15.51 -8.77 35.90
N GLU A 115 15.39 -7.55 36.41
CA GLU A 115 14.11 -6.92 36.74
C GLU A 115 13.56 -6.25 35.47
N VAL A 116 12.26 -6.39 35.21
CA VAL A 116 11.57 -5.79 34.07
C VAL A 116 10.37 -5.00 34.55
N ASP A 117 10.27 -3.74 34.14
CA ASP A 117 9.08 -2.90 34.24
C ASP A 117 8.60 -2.54 32.83
N VAL A 118 7.29 -2.69 32.54
CA VAL A 118 6.70 -2.30 31.25
C VAL A 118 5.58 -1.29 31.46
N VAL A 119 5.77 -0.09 30.93
CA VAL A 119 4.81 1.02 31.01
C VAL A 119 4.10 1.15 29.66
N ARG A 120 2.88 0.63 29.59
CA ARG A 120 2.01 0.78 28.41
C ARG A 120 1.45 2.19 28.32
N GLY A 121 2.15 3.05 27.58
CA GLY A 121 1.79 4.45 27.43
C GLY A 121 2.78 5.22 26.55
N TYR A 122 2.33 6.36 26.04
CA TYR A 122 3.15 7.21 25.20
C TYR A 122 4.08 8.12 26.02
N SER A 123 5.31 8.26 25.53
CA SER A 123 6.21 9.33 25.96
C SER A 123 5.75 10.71 25.44
N PRO A 124 6.18 11.80 26.09
CA PRO A 124 6.95 11.85 27.34
C PRO A 124 6.10 11.57 28.60
N GLN A 125 4.77 11.57 28.52
CA GLN A 125 3.91 11.50 29.71
C GLN A 125 4.10 10.22 30.52
N ALA A 126 4.37 9.09 29.86
CA ALA A 126 4.67 7.82 30.51
C ALA A 126 5.97 7.81 31.33
N LEU A 127 6.90 8.75 31.10
CA LEU A 127 8.17 8.86 31.82
C LEU A 127 8.04 9.62 33.16
N VAL A 128 6.92 10.32 33.39
CA VAL A 128 6.77 11.22 34.52
C VAL A 128 6.75 10.45 35.84
N GLY A 129 7.71 10.75 36.72
CA GLY A 129 7.84 10.14 38.04
C GLY A 129 8.60 8.80 38.06
N LEU A 130 9.09 8.31 36.91
CA LEU A 130 9.94 7.14 36.85
C LEU A 130 11.36 7.44 37.36
N VAL A 131 12.03 6.40 37.88
CA VAL A 131 13.42 6.52 38.38
C VAL A 131 14.38 6.61 37.19
N PRO A 132 15.34 7.56 37.17
CA PRO A 132 16.31 7.66 36.09
C PRO A 132 17.17 6.41 35.90
N ALA A 133 17.10 5.81 34.71
CA ALA A 133 18.00 4.72 34.28
C ALA A 133 19.43 5.22 34.00
N ASP A 134 20.42 4.34 33.89
CA ASP A 134 21.81 4.70 33.59
C ASP A 134 22.05 5.00 32.11
N ALA A 135 21.21 4.43 31.24
CA ALA A 135 21.12 4.75 29.84
C ALA A 135 19.67 4.74 29.34
N TYR A 136 19.41 5.53 28.30
CA TYR A 136 18.14 5.61 27.60
C TYR A 136 18.36 5.29 26.11
N LEU A 137 17.55 4.37 25.57
CA LEU A 137 17.40 4.15 24.12
C LEU A 137 16.06 4.75 23.70
N ILE A 138 16.08 5.67 22.74
CA ILE A 138 14.93 6.51 22.36
C ILE A 138 14.70 6.39 20.85
N ASP A 139 13.59 5.74 20.48
CA ASP A 139 13.12 5.51 19.10
C ASP A 139 11.58 5.64 19.05
N SER A 140 11.07 6.77 19.56
CA SER A 140 9.64 7.06 19.74
C SER A 140 9.08 7.93 18.59
N ASP A 141 7.92 8.58 18.76
CA ASP A 141 7.33 9.47 17.74
C ASP A 141 8.37 10.52 17.24
N HIS A 142 8.79 10.43 15.98
CA HIS A 142 9.91 11.23 15.44
C HIS A 142 9.55 12.69 15.11
N ASN A 143 9.13 13.44 16.12
CA ASN A 143 8.82 14.86 16.05
C ASN A 143 9.52 15.65 17.17
N TYR A 144 9.75 16.93 16.91
CA TYR A 144 10.43 17.83 17.82
C TYR A 144 9.76 17.92 19.20
N ALA A 145 8.42 17.93 19.27
CA ALA A 145 7.69 18.11 20.52
C ALA A 145 7.80 16.90 21.45
N THR A 146 7.70 15.68 20.92
CA THR A 146 7.94 14.44 21.69
C THR A 146 9.40 14.39 22.15
N ALA A 147 10.37 14.50 21.23
CA ALA A 147 11.79 14.38 21.56
C ALA A 147 12.26 15.44 22.59
N THR A 148 11.81 16.69 22.48
CA THR A 148 12.08 17.74 23.48
C THR A 148 11.48 17.37 24.84
N GLY A 149 10.24 16.90 24.85
CA GLY A 149 9.54 16.52 26.07
C GLY A 149 10.19 15.34 26.78
N GLU A 150 10.72 14.37 26.05
CA GLU A 150 11.44 13.21 26.60
C GLU A 150 12.75 13.64 27.25
N LEU A 151 13.57 14.40 26.53
CA LEU A 151 14.86 14.90 27.01
C LEU A 151 14.71 15.75 28.29
N GLU A 152 13.73 16.67 28.31
CA GLU A 152 13.46 17.48 29.49
C GLU A 152 12.86 16.66 30.65
N THR A 153 12.00 15.66 30.38
CA THR A 153 11.47 14.78 31.44
C THR A 153 12.57 13.92 32.07
N ILE A 154 13.50 13.40 31.26
CA ILE A 154 14.67 12.66 31.74
C ILE A 154 15.57 13.59 32.57
N ALA A 155 15.83 14.82 32.10
CA ALA A 155 16.62 15.80 32.84
C ALA A 155 15.99 16.19 34.19
N ASP A 156 14.68 16.35 34.23
CA ASP A 156 13.94 16.63 35.46
C ASP A 156 13.98 15.46 36.45
N ALA A 157 13.83 14.23 35.98
CA ALA A 157 13.95 13.05 36.82
C ALA A 157 15.38 12.89 37.39
N VAL A 158 16.41 13.12 36.57
CA VAL A 158 17.84 13.10 36.96
C VAL A 158 18.13 14.16 38.04
N ARG A 159 17.59 15.38 37.85
CA ARG A 159 17.68 16.48 38.80
C ARG A 159 16.95 16.18 40.11
N ALA A 160 15.74 15.62 40.05
CA ALA A 160 14.96 15.24 41.23
C ALA A 160 15.62 14.09 42.03
N ALA A 161 16.29 13.16 41.34
CA ALA A 161 17.08 12.09 41.95
C ALA A 161 18.45 12.57 42.48
N GLY A 162 18.83 13.84 42.28
CA GLY A 162 20.11 14.38 42.72
C GLY A 162 21.33 13.76 42.04
N ARG A 163 21.18 13.21 40.83
CA ARG A 163 22.30 12.61 40.08
C ARG A 163 23.27 13.69 39.59
N PRO A 164 24.60 13.45 39.59
CA PRO A 164 25.61 14.46 39.27
C PRO A 164 25.79 14.74 37.77
N HIS A 165 25.21 13.91 36.90
CA HIS A 165 25.30 13.99 35.44
C HIS A 165 24.07 13.34 34.80
N LEU A 166 23.78 13.68 33.54
CA LEU A 166 22.78 12.96 32.73
C LEU A 166 23.25 11.51 32.45
N PRO A 167 22.31 10.56 32.28
CA PRO A 167 22.61 9.23 31.78
C PRO A 167 23.04 9.26 30.31
N LEU A 168 23.54 8.12 29.81
CA LEU A 168 23.89 7.97 28.41
C LEU A 168 22.60 7.95 27.57
N LEU A 169 22.39 8.95 26.70
CA LEU A 169 21.21 8.99 25.84
C LEU A 169 21.61 8.52 24.44
N ILE A 170 20.89 7.54 23.92
CA ILE A 170 21.06 6.95 22.60
C ILE A 170 19.73 7.12 21.87
N MET A 171 19.75 7.84 20.74
CA MET A 171 18.56 8.28 20.04
C MET A 171 18.66 7.88 18.57
N HIS A 172 17.59 7.31 18.03
CA HIS A 172 17.48 7.03 16.61
C HIS A 172 17.03 8.28 15.83
N ASP A 173 16.93 8.17 14.51
CA ASP A 173 16.27 9.14 13.62
C ASP A 173 16.77 10.61 13.70
N VAL A 174 18.05 10.80 14.03
CA VAL A 174 18.71 12.13 14.02
C VAL A 174 19.25 12.56 12.65
N GLY A 175 19.17 11.69 11.64
CA GLY A 175 19.56 11.91 10.25
C GLY A 175 18.38 12.28 9.36
N TRP A 176 18.53 12.16 8.03
CA TRP A 176 17.40 12.40 7.11
C TRP A 176 16.45 11.20 7.10
N PRO A 177 15.12 11.38 7.10
CA PRO A 177 14.39 12.67 7.07
C PRO A 177 14.14 13.28 8.46
N HIS A 178 13.97 12.43 9.47
CA HIS A 178 13.38 12.74 10.77
C HIS A 178 14.14 13.78 11.60
N GLY A 179 15.46 13.85 11.46
CA GLY A 179 16.31 14.76 12.20
C GLY A 179 16.00 16.24 11.97
N ARG A 180 15.47 16.60 10.79
CA ARG A 180 15.09 17.98 10.42
C ARG A 180 13.64 18.12 9.98
N ARG A 181 12.83 17.07 10.06
CA ARG A 181 11.44 17.07 9.64
C ARG A 181 10.62 16.16 10.55
N ASP A 182 9.61 16.71 11.20
CA ASP A 182 8.67 15.90 12.00
C ASP A 182 7.93 14.87 11.14
N SER A 183 7.81 13.64 11.64
CA SER A 183 6.75 12.70 11.28
C SER A 183 5.68 12.65 12.37
N TYR A 184 4.45 12.25 12.01
CA TYR A 184 3.36 12.11 12.96
C TYR A 184 2.55 10.82 12.74
N TYR A 185 2.52 9.95 13.75
CA TYR A 185 1.60 8.80 13.82
C TYR A 185 0.24 9.20 14.41
N THR A 186 0.23 10.03 15.47
CA THR A 186 -1.00 10.54 16.10
C THR A 186 -0.87 12.04 16.39
N PRO A 187 -0.94 12.90 15.35
CA PRO A 187 -0.70 14.34 15.53
C PRO A 187 -1.69 14.98 16.51
N GLU A 188 -2.87 14.42 16.75
CA GLU A 188 -3.89 14.95 17.68
C GLU A 188 -3.41 14.98 19.14
N ARG A 189 -2.38 14.19 19.49
CA ARG A 189 -1.76 14.20 20.84
C ARG A 189 -0.87 15.42 21.10
N ILE A 190 -0.42 16.11 20.06
CA ILE A 190 0.49 17.27 20.16
C ILE A 190 -0.34 18.56 20.05
N PRO A 191 -0.15 19.57 20.93
CA PRO A 191 -0.84 20.85 20.82
C PRO A 191 -0.66 21.51 19.46
N GLU A 192 -1.71 22.10 18.89
CA GLU A 192 -1.68 22.70 17.55
C GLU A 192 -0.56 23.73 17.34
N ALA A 193 -0.30 24.56 18.35
CA ALA A 193 0.78 25.55 18.32
C ALA A 193 2.21 24.95 18.35
N ALA A 194 2.34 23.65 18.64
CA ALA A 194 3.60 22.90 18.67
C ALA A 194 3.73 21.90 17.51
N ARG A 195 2.83 21.94 16.52
CA ARG A 195 2.84 21.09 15.33
C ARG A 195 3.25 21.85 14.08
N GLN A 196 4.02 21.20 13.22
CA GLN A 196 4.26 21.65 11.86
C GLN A 196 3.05 21.32 10.97
N PRO A 197 2.72 22.13 9.95
CA PRO A 197 1.73 21.77 8.94
C PRO A 197 2.13 20.46 8.23
N TYR A 198 1.25 19.46 8.17
CA TYR A 198 1.57 18.11 7.70
C TYR A 198 0.73 17.62 6.51
N SER A 199 1.07 16.44 5.99
CA SER A 199 0.34 15.73 4.92
C SER A 199 0.51 14.22 5.07
N TRP A 200 -0.58 13.47 4.91
CA TRP A 200 -0.60 12.00 4.86
C TRP A 200 -0.30 11.46 3.45
N ASP A 201 -0.70 12.19 2.42
CA ASP A 201 -0.71 11.73 1.02
C ASP A 201 0.58 12.01 0.24
N LEU A 202 1.49 12.82 0.80
CA LEU A 202 2.70 13.29 0.14
C LEU A 202 3.95 12.76 0.82
N GLY A 203 4.97 12.43 0.02
CA GLY A 203 6.24 11.95 0.49
C GLY A 203 7.33 13.02 0.50
N VAL A 204 8.54 12.56 0.80
CA VAL A 204 9.76 13.37 0.86
C VAL A 204 10.86 12.75 0.00
N ARG A 205 11.82 13.58 -0.39
CA ARG A 205 13.01 13.18 -1.16
C ARG A 205 14.23 13.92 -0.63
N LEU A 206 15.41 13.31 -0.79
CA LEU A 206 16.69 13.97 -0.58
C LEU A 206 16.77 15.28 -1.40
N ASP A 207 17.45 16.27 -0.82
CA ASP A 207 17.64 17.63 -1.36
C ASP A 207 16.35 18.45 -1.60
N SER A 208 15.17 17.95 -1.20
CA SER A 208 13.90 18.68 -1.27
C SER A 208 13.43 19.13 0.11
N THR A 209 13.42 20.44 0.35
CA THR A 209 12.85 21.00 1.59
C THR A 209 11.33 20.82 1.66
N GLY A 210 10.63 20.78 0.52
CA GLY A 210 9.19 20.54 0.45
C GLY A 210 8.81 19.06 0.30
N VAL A 211 7.56 18.72 0.65
CA VAL A 211 6.91 17.46 0.30
C VAL A 211 6.61 17.36 -1.21
N VAL A 212 6.52 16.14 -1.73
CA VAL A 212 6.33 15.81 -3.15
C VAL A 212 5.27 14.72 -3.34
N THR A 213 4.70 14.62 -4.55
CA THR A 213 3.96 13.41 -4.96
C THR A 213 4.95 12.26 -5.14
N GLY A 214 4.61 11.07 -4.62
CA GLY A 214 5.54 9.94 -4.59
C GLY A 214 6.63 10.11 -3.53
N GLY A 215 7.77 9.43 -3.70
CA GLY A 215 8.88 9.46 -2.73
C GLY A 215 8.57 8.71 -1.43
N PHE A 216 9.38 8.92 -0.38
CA PHE A 216 9.22 8.23 0.91
C PHE A 216 8.05 8.83 1.69
N ARG A 217 7.04 8.01 1.98
CA ARG A 217 5.73 8.41 2.53
C ARG A 217 5.15 7.28 3.36
N GLY A 218 4.23 7.59 4.27
CA GLY A 218 3.66 6.61 5.18
C GLY A 218 2.54 5.73 4.61
N GLU A 219 2.03 5.99 3.40
CA GLU A 219 0.88 5.27 2.80
C GLU A 219 -0.33 5.18 3.77
N GLY A 220 -0.55 6.23 4.56
CA GLY A 220 -1.58 6.30 5.60
C GLY A 220 -1.15 5.87 7.01
N ALA A 221 0.03 5.28 7.20
CA ALA A 221 0.55 4.89 8.52
C ALA A 221 1.14 6.07 9.32
N PHE A 222 1.71 7.07 8.64
CA PHE A 222 2.20 8.31 9.25
C PHE A 222 2.13 9.48 8.26
N ALA A 223 2.12 10.70 8.80
CA ALA A 223 2.19 11.96 8.04
C ALA A 223 3.58 12.61 8.12
N TRP A 224 3.94 13.38 7.10
CA TRP A 224 5.13 14.23 7.10
C TRP A 224 4.80 15.70 7.34
N ALA A 225 5.64 16.41 8.11
CA ALA A 225 5.71 17.86 8.03
C ALA A 225 6.05 18.33 6.60
N ARG A 226 5.30 19.32 6.11
CA ARG A 226 5.36 19.81 4.72
C ARG A 226 6.71 20.42 4.35
N SER A 227 7.43 20.94 5.35
CA SER A 227 8.73 21.59 5.21
C SER A 227 9.77 20.91 6.10
N GLU A 228 11.01 20.84 5.63
CA GLU A 228 12.18 20.44 6.39
C GLU A 228 12.99 21.64 6.85
N GLY A 229 13.54 21.54 8.06
CA GLY A 229 14.24 22.60 8.76
C GLY A 229 13.31 23.64 9.38
N GLY A 230 13.92 24.67 9.94
CA GLY A 230 13.24 25.70 10.74
C GLY A 230 13.15 25.33 12.22
N PRO A 231 12.73 26.29 13.08
CA PRO A 231 12.60 26.06 14.52
C PRO A 231 11.50 25.03 14.82
N GLY A 232 11.71 24.20 15.84
CA GLY A 232 10.70 23.27 16.31
C GLY A 232 10.37 22.13 15.33
N ASN A 233 11.35 21.67 14.53
CA ASN A 233 11.12 20.70 13.46
C ASN A 233 12.25 19.66 13.37
N GLY A 234 11.91 18.40 13.62
CA GLY A 234 12.76 17.23 13.59
C GLY A 234 13.47 16.89 14.90
N VAL A 235 13.77 15.59 15.07
CA VAL A 235 14.36 14.99 16.30
C VAL A 235 15.71 15.62 16.63
N ARG A 236 16.60 15.74 15.64
CA ARG A 236 17.93 16.32 15.84
C ARG A 236 17.89 17.80 16.19
N THR A 237 16.90 18.54 15.70
CA THR A 237 16.69 19.93 16.12
C THR A 237 16.32 19.99 17.62
N ALA A 238 15.46 19.11 18.11
CA ALA A 238 15.14 19.02 19.54
C ALA A 238 16.38 18.69 20.39
N VAL A 239 17.24 17.76 19.93
CA VAL A 239 18.50 17.43 20.61
C VAL A 239 19.46 18.62 20.64
N GLU A 240 19.66 19.31 19.50
CA GLU A 240 20.57 20.45 19.43
C GLU A 240 20.08 21.65 20.28
N ASP A 241 18.77 21.90 20.31
CA ASP A 241 18.16 22.93 21.16
C ASP A 241 18.23 22.57 22.66
N PHE A 242 18.06 21.28 23.01
CA PHE A 242 18.27 20.77 24.39
C PHE A 242 19.72 20.95 24.86
N LEU A 243 20.71 20.73 23.97
CA LEU A 243 22.14 20.92 24.25
C LEU A 243 22.56 22.40 24.32
N ALA A 244 21.85 23.30 23.65
CA ALA A 244 22.27 24.71 23.50
C ALA A 244 22.49 25.46 24.83
N SER A 245 21.81 25.04 25.91
CA SER A 245 21.96 25.61 27.26
C SER A 245 22.79 24.75 28.23
N ARG A 246 23.37 23.64 27.76
CA ARG A 246 23.99 22.57 28.56
C ARG A 246 25.39 22.22 28.02
N PRO A 247 26.40 23.10 28.21
CA PRO A 247 27.71 22.98 27.59
C PRO A 247 28.54 21.77 28.07
N GLU A 248 28.13 21.09 29.13
CA GLU A 248 28.69 19.81 29.56
C GLU A 248 28.27 18.62 28.68
N LEU A 249 27.31 18.79 27.78
CA LEU A 249 26.77 17.72 26.95
C LEU A 249 27.37 17.76 25.54
N ARG A 250 27.77 16.59 25.04
CA ARG A 250 28.26 16.42 23.66
C ARG A 250 27.41 15.43 22.90
N LEU A 251 26.93 15.86 21.73
CA LEU A 251 26.24 15.01 20.76
C LEU A 251 27.26 14.44 19.75
N PHE A 252 27.24 13.11 19.60
CA PHE A 252 27.88 12.39 18.51
C PHE A 252 26.80 11.90 17.54
N VAL A 253 27.02 12.04 16.23
CA VAL A 253 26.08 11.55 15.20
C VAL A 253 26.78 10.58 14.26
N ALA A 254 26.36 9.32 14.27
CA ALA A 254 26.65 8.36 13.22
C ALA A 254 25.58 8.48 12.13
N ALA A 255 25.99 8.43 10.86
CA ALA A 255 25.09 8.64 9.73
C ALA A 255 24.20 7.45 9.30
N PRO A 256 24.62 6.17 9.37
CA PRO A 256 23.85 5.05 8.81
C PRO A 256 22.46 4.88 9.42
N ILE A 257 21.54 4.34 8.61
CA ILE A 257 20.21 3.88 9.01
C ILE A 257 19.44 4.99 9.72
N PHE A 258 19.12 6.05 8.98
CA PHE A 258 18.45 7.26 9.47
C PHE A 258 19.15 8.02 10.62
N GLY A 259 20.29 7.54 11.09
CA GLY A 259 21.24 8.24 11.94
C GLY A 259 21.06 7.94 13.43
N LEU A 260 22.18 7.64 14.09
CA LEU A 260 22.25 7.44 15.54
C LEU A 260 22.83 8.68 16.22
N GLY A 261 22.09 9.28 17.14
CA GLY A 261 22.53 10.33 18.04
C GLY A 261 22.93 9.74 19.38
N VAL A 262 24.10 10.10 19.90
CA VAL A 262 24.51 9.74 21.26
C VAL A 262 24.89 11.00 22.02
N VAL A 263 24.16 11.30 23.09
CA VAL A 263 24.44 12.42 24.00
C VAL A 263 25.20 11.88 25.21
N VAL A 264 26.36 12.49 25.47
CA VAL A 264 27.25 12.15 26.58
C VAL A 264 27.44 13.37 27.45
N ASP A 265 27.27 13.22 28.77
CA ASP A 265 27.63 14.24 29.76
C ASP A 265 29.11 14.10 30.15
N ASP A 266 29.90 15.15 29.97
CA ASP A 266 31.35 15.14 30.23
C ASP A 266 31.72 14.99 31.71
N ARG A 267 30.74 15.12 32.62
CA ARG A 267 30.91 14.80 34.05
C ARG A 267 30.82 13.30 34.33
N ALA A 268 30.29 12.50 33.40
CA ALA A 268 30.12 11.06 33.60
C ALA A 268 31.48 10.33 33.54
N PRO A 269 31.75 9.36 34.45
CA PRO A 269 33.04 8.69 34.54
C PRO A 269 33.42 7.87 33.28
N TYR A 270 32.42 7.52 32.45
CA TYR A 270 32.61 6.80 31.19
C TYR A 270 32.79 7.71 29.97
N ALA A 271 32.61 9.03 30.09
CA ALA A 271 32.46 9.94 28.94
C ALA A 271 33.65 9.88 27.96
N GLY A 272 34.89 9.85 28.47
CA GLY A 272 36.09 9.74 27.62
C GLY A 272 36.18 8.41 26.86
N ARG A 273 35.77 7.29 27.47
CA ARG A 273 35.78 5.97 26.84
C ARG A 273 34.73 5.89 25.73
N VAL A 274 33.51 6.32 26.03
CA VAL A 274 32.39 6.37 25.07
C VAL A 274 32.74 7.28 23.88
N ALA A 275 33.34 8.45 24.12
CA ALA A 275 33.76 9.37 23.06
C ALA A 275 34.82 8.77 22.09
N GLU A 276 35.83 8.05 22.60
CA GLU A 276 36.81 7.37 21.73
C GLU A 276 36.18 6.21 20.95
N MET A 277 35.24 5.46 21.54
CA MET A 277 34.51 4.38 20.85
C MET A 277 33.57 4.89 19.76
N LEU A 278 33.03 6.11 19.91
CA LEU A 278 32.19 6.77 18.91
C LEU A 278 33.01 7.37 17.76
N ARG A 279 34.31 7.64 17.95
CA ARG A 279 35.18 8.32 16.97
C ARG A 279 35.24 7.70 15.56
N PRO A 280 35.15 6.36 15.36
CA PRO A 280 35.09 5.76 14.02
C PRO A 280 33.75 5.98 13.30
N TRP A 281 32.66 6.21 14.05
CA TRP A 281 31.29 6.30 13.54
C TRP A 281 30.84 7.75 13.36
N ALA A 282 31.16 8.59 14.34
CA ALA A 282 30.74 9.98 14.41
C ALA A 282 31.39 10.83 13.32
N CYS A 283 30.57 11.62 12.60
CA CYS A 283 31.03 12.51 11.52
C CYS A 283 31.82 11.80 10.40
N ASN A 284 31.66 10.48 10.23
CA ASN A 284 32.41 9.70 9.25
C ASN A 284 31.88 9.92 7.82
N SER A 285 32.68 10.58 6.98
CA SER A 285 32.32 10.94 5.59
C SER A 285 32.19 9.76 4.63
N LEU A 286 32.70 8.57 4.96
CA LEU A 286 32.38 7.35 4.21
C LEU A 286 30.97 6.89 4.56
N LEU A 287 30.65 6.77 5.85
CA LEU A 287 29.32 6.35 6.32
C LEU A 287 28.22 7.33 5.86
N THR A 288 28.47 8.64 5.89
CA THR A 288 27.53 9.65 5.35
C THR A 288 27.22 9.43 3.86
N ARG A 289 28.22 9.05 3.05
CA ARG A 289 28.03 8.79 1.61
C ARG A 289 27.34 7.44 1.36
N LEU A 290 27.63 6.42 2.17
CA LEU A 290 26.96 5.12 2.10
C LEU A 290 25.49 5.24 2.48
N GLU A 291 25.16 5.96 3.56
CA GLU A 291 23.77 6.21 3.95
C GLU A 291 23.03 6.98 2.85
N ARG A 292 23.62 8.06 2.33
CA ARG A 292 23.01 8.80 1.24
C ARG A 292 22.75 7.90 0.02
N ASN A 293 23.69 7.02 -0.33
CA ASN A 293 23.48 6.07 -1.43
C ASN A 293 22.36 5.04 -1.12
N ARG A 294 22.26 4.53 0.12
CA ARG A 294 21.15 3.68 0.57
C ARG A 294 19.79 4.37 0.37
N LEU A 295 19.70 5.62 0.80
CA LEU A 295 18.49 6.44 0.71
C LEU A 295 18.14 6.80 -0.75
N ASP A 296 19.12 7.19 -1.57
CA ASP A 296 18.94 7.43 -3.01
C ASP A 296 18.43 6.16 -3.73
N LEU A 297 18.97 4.98 -3.39
CA LEU A 297 18.54 3.70 -3.94
C LEU A 297 17.12 3.32 -3.48
N TYR A 298 16.80 3.49 -2.20
CA TYR A 298 15.47 3.23 -1.66
C TYR A 298 14.40 4.13 -2.31
N LEU A 299 14.68 5.44 -2.41
CA LEU A 299 13.82 6.40 -3.12
C LEU A 299 13.65 6.05 -4.61
N HIS A 300 14.67 5.47 -5.25
CA HIS A 300 14.57 5.00 -6.63
C HIS A 300 13.69 3.75 -6.76
N VAL A 301 13.74 2.81 -5.81
CA VAL A 301 12.82 1.66 -5.77
C VAL A 301 11.38 2.11 -5.62
N LEU A 302 11.10 3.07 -4.72
CA LEU A 302 9.76 3.66 -4.57
C LEU A 302 9.26 4.31 -5.88
N LEU A 303 10.14 5.05 -6.57
CA LEU A 303 9.80 5.65 -7.87
C LEU A 303 9.45 4.59 -8.93
N LEU A 304 10.21 3.48 -9.00
CA LEU A 304 9.93 2.39 -9.94
C LEU A 304 8.60 1.68 -9.60
N GLN A 305 8.28 1.52 -8.31
CA GLN A 305 6.97 0.99 -7.88
C GLN A 305 5.83 1.92 -8.31
N ASP A 306 5.98 3.23 -8.13
CA ASP A 306 5.00 4.25 -8.56
C ASP A 306 4.79 4.19 -10.09
N GLU A 307 5.87 4.11 -10.87
CA GLU A 307 5.82 4.01 -12.33
C GLU A 307 5.10 2.74 -12.82
N ILE A 308 5.33 1.60 -12.17
CA ILE A 308 4.67 0.31 -12.46
C ILE A 308 3.17 0.39 -12.16
N ILE A 309 2.80 0.90 -10.97
CA ILE A 309 1.41 1.04 -10.54
C ILE A 309 0.65 1.97 -11.50
N ASP A 310 1.24 3.09 -11.87
CA ASP A 310 0.61 4.03 -12.81
C ASP A 310 0.56 3.51 -14.24
N ALA A 311 1.52 2.70 -14.69
CA ALA A 311 1.44 1.99 -15.97
C ALA A 311 0.29 0.98 -15.98
N ALA A 312 0.13 0.20 -14.90
CA ALA A 312 -0.99 -0.74 -14.74
C ALA A 312 -2.35 0.00 -14.74
N ARG A 313 -2.47 1.10 -13.97
CA ARG A 313 -3.67 1.96 -13.95
C ARG A 313 -3.99 2.58 -15.32
N ARG A 314 -2.97 3.01 -16.09
CA ARG A 314 -3.17 3.49 -17.47
C ARG A 314 -3.73 2.39 -18.37
N ARG A 315 -3.12 1.20 -18.36
CA ARG A 315 -3.55 0.03 -19.14
C ARG A 315 -4.98 -0.39 -18.80
N GLN A 316 -5.33 -0.44 -17.51
CA GLN A 316 -6.68 -0.80 -17.05
C GLN A 316 -7.75 0.20 -17.54
N ARG A 317 -7.46 1.51 -17.50
CA ARG A 317 -8.37 2.55 -18.03
C ARG A 317 -8.54 2.45 -19.55
N GLU A 318 -7.48 2.13 -20.27
CA GLU A 318 -7.53 1.91 -21.72
C GLU A 318 -8.35 0.67 -22.08
N TRP A 319 -8.16 -0.44 -21.37
CA TRP A 319 -8.95 -1.65 -21.53
C TRP A 319 -10.44 -1.42 -21.24
N ALA A 320 -10.79 -0.76 -20.13
CA ALA A 320 -12.18 -0.42 -19.82
C ALA A 320 -12.83 0.47 -20.90
N ARG A 321 -12.07 1.37 -21.51
CA ARG A 321 -12.53 2.20 -22.63
C ARG A 321 -12.76 1.39 -23.91
N LEU A 322 -11.87 0.45 -24.23
CA LEU A 322 -12.01 -0.42 -25.40
C LEU A 322 -13.19 -1.38 -25.25
N ASP A 323 -13.38 -1.95 -24.06
CA ASP A 323 -14.49 -2.85 -23.74
C ASP A 323 -15.85 -2.13 -23.91
N LEU A 324 -15.98 -0.92 -23.37
CA LEU A 324 -17.17 -0.08 -23.57
C LEU A 324 -17.42 0.22 -25.06
N ALA A 325 -16.39 0.54 -25.83
CA ALA A 325 -16.51 0.79 -27.26
C ALA A 325 -16.90 -0.46 -28.08
N LEU A 326 -16.47 -1.64 -27.65
CA LEU A 326 -16.89 -2.92 -28.23
C LEU A 326 -18.37 -3.22 -27.89
N ALA A 327 -18.79 -3.00 -26.64
CA ALA A 327 -20.18 -3.15 -26.22
C ALA A 327 -21.13 -2.21 -27.01
N ASP A 328 -20.77 -0.93 -27.15
CA ASP A 328 -21.53 0.04 -27.95
C ASP A 328 -21.63 -0.37 -29.43
N ARG A 329 -20.56 -0.93 -29.99
CA ARG A 329 -20.55 -1.44 -31.37
C ARG A 329 -21.45 -2.66 -31.52
N ALA A 330 -21.35 -3.63 -30.62
CA ALA A 330 -22.19 -4.83 -30.62
C ALA A 330 -23.68 -4.49 -30.47
N ALA A 331 -24.04 -3.56 -29.57
CA ALA A 331 -25.40 -3.06 -29.41
C ALA A 331 -25.91 -2.30 -30.66
N SER A 332 -25.01 -1.65 -31.41
CA SER A 332 -25.37 -0.98 -32.66
C SER A 332 -25.53 -1.96 -33.82
N GLU A 333 -24.70 -3.00 -33.89
CA GLU A 333 -24.81 -4.09 -34.86
C GLU A 333 -26.08 -4.90 -34.65
N LEU A 334 -26.44 -5.23 -33.40
CA LEU A 334 -27.70 -5.89 -33.06
C LEU A 334 -28.92 -5.07 -33.53
N ARG A 335 -28.94 -3.75 -33.26
CA ARG A 335 -30.00 -2.85 -33.73
C ARG A 335 -30.11 -2.80 -35.26
N LEU A 336 -29.00 -2.90 -35.99
CA LEU A 336 -29.01 -2.97 -37.45
C LEU A 336 -29.55 -4.32 -37.94
N LEU A 337 -29.19 -5.43 -37.29
CA LEU A 337 -29.71 -6.76 -37.62
C LEU A 337 -31.23 -6.84 -37.36
N ASP A 338 -31.72 -6.30 -36.25
CA ASP A 338 -33.15 -6.21 -35.95
C ASP A 338 -33.89 -5.38 -37.03
N ALA A 339 -33.35 -4.23 -37.41
CA ALA A 339 -33.92 -3.37 -38.45
C ALA A 339 -33.92 -4.03 -39.85
N VAL A 340 -32.89 -4.81 -40.18
CA VAL A 340 -32.86 -5.62 -41.41
C VAL A 340 -33.94 -6.70 -41.37
N ALA A 341 -34.07 -7.43 -40.25
CA ALA A 341 -35.09 -8.45 -40.10
C ALA A 341 -36.52 -7.86 -40.14
N GLU A 342 -36.73 -6.65 -39.65
CA GLU A 342 -38.00 -5.91 -39.82
C GLU A 342 -38.25 -5.54 -41.29
N ALA A 343 -37.24 -5.02 -41.99
CA ALA A 343 -37.34 -4.66 -43.40
C ALA A 343 -37.61 -5.88 -44.30
N GLU A 344 -36.99 -7.04 -44.03
CA GLU A 344 -37.26 -8.29 -44.73
C GLU A 344 -38.71 -8.76 -44.51
N ARG A 345 -39.19 -8.76 -43.26
CA ARG A 345 -40.60 -9.08 -42.94
C ARG A 345 -41.58 -8.15 -43.66
N ALA A 346 -41.29 -6.85 -43.73
CA ALA A 346 -42.12 -5.88 -44.44
C ALA A 346 -42.11 -6.12 -45.97
N LEU A 347 -40.94 -6.41 -46.55
CA LEU A 347 -40.78 -6.70 -47.98
C LEU A 347 -41.54 -7.98 -48.39
N ASP A 348 -41.49 -9.03 -47.57
CA ASP A 348 -42.23 -10.27 -47.85
C ASP A 348 -43.75 -10.12 -47.68
N ALA A 349 -44.20 -9.25 -46.77
CA ALA A 349 -45.61 -8.84 -46.69
C ALA A 349 -46.06 -8.07 -47.95
N GLU A 350 -45.26 -7.11 -48.44
CA GLU A 350 -45.54 -6.39 -49.69
C GLU A 350 -45.52 -7.31 -50.93
N ARG A 351 -44.57 -8.26 -50.99
CA ARG A 351 -44.50 -9.28 -52.05
C ARG A 351 -45.76 -10.14 -52.05
N THR A 352 -46.20 -10.59 -50.88
CA THR A 352 -47.42 -11.39 -50.71
C THR A 352 -48.65 -10.60 -51.15
N THR A 353 -48.79 -9.34 -50.71
CA THR A 353 -49.88 -8.44 -51.11
C THR A 353 -49.88 -8.18 -52.62
N SER A 354 -48.71 -7.95 -53.22
CA SER A 354 -48.55 -7.75 -54.66
C SER A 354 -48.90 -9.00 -55.48
N GLN A 355 -48.57 -10.20 -54.97
CA GLN A 355 -48.96 -11.46 -55.60
C GLN A 355 -50.48 -11.68 -55.52
N GLN A 356 -51.10 -11.42 -54.36
CA GLN A 356 -52.56 -11.49 -54.19
C GLN A 356 -53.29 -10.52 -55.13
N LEU A 357 -52.82 -9.26 -55.24
CA LEU A 357 -53.39 -8.28 -56.16
C LEU A 357 -53.25 -8.71 -57.63
N ARG A 358 -52.08 -9.24 -58.03
CA ARG A 358 -51.87 -9.79 -59.37
C ARG A 358 -52.79 -10.98 -59.66
N ALA A 359 -53.02 -11.86 -58.69
CA ALA A 359 -53.95 -12.98 -58.83
C ALA A 359 -55.40 -12.50 -58.99
N ALA A 360 -55.84 -11.52 -58.19
CA ALA A 360 -57.17 -10.93 -58.30
C ALA A 360 -57.41 -10.25 -59.66
N LEU A 361 -56.42 -9.50 -60.18
CA LEU A 361 -56.46 -8.91 -61.52
C LEU A 361 -56.43 -9.97 -62.63
N ALA A 362 -55.74 -11.10 -62.44
CA ALA A 362 -55.74 -12.21 -63.40
C ALA A 362 -57.09 -12.98 -63.44
N ASP A 363 -57.90 -12.91 -62.39
CA ASP A 363 -59.26 -13.46 -62.34
C ASP A 363 -60.34 -12.45 -62.79
N GLU A 364 -60.01 -11.17 -62.96
CA GLU A 364 -60.91 -10.14 -63.49
C GLU A 364 -61.57 -10.54 -64.84
N PRO A 365 -60.88 -11.12 -65.84
CA PRO A 365 -61.51 -11.60 -67.07
C PRO A 365 -62.52 -12.72 -66.83
N LYS A 366 -62.29 -13.60 -65.83
CA LYS A 366 -63.21 -14.69 -65.47
C LYS A 366 -64.44 -14.15 -64.76
N LEU A 367 -64.26 -13.18 -63.85
CA LEU A 367 -65.36 -12.48 -63.18
C LEU A 367 -66.22 -11.69 -64.19
N VAL A 368 -65.60 -10.99 -65.13
CA VAL A 368 -66.30 -10.31 -66.23
C VAL A 368 -67.02 -11.31 -67.16
N HIS A 369 -66.42 -12.47 -67.44
CA HIS A 369 -67.07 -13.52 -68.22
C HIS A 369 -68.26 -14.16 -67.48
N ALA A 370 -68.12 -14.45 -66.18
CA ALA A 370 -69.19 -14.95 -65.34
C ALA A 370 -70.33 -13.93 -65.19
N ALA A 371 -70.02 -12.63 -65.05
CA ALA A 371 -71.02 -11.57 -65.05
C ALA A 371 -71.75 -11.44 -66.40
N ARG A 372 -71.03 -11.60 -67.53
CA ARG A 372 -71.65 -11.67 -68.87
C ARG A 372 -72.57 -12.88 -69.02
N LEU A 373 -72.17 -14.06 -68.53
CA LEU A 373 -73.00 -15.28 -68.52
C LEU A 373 -74.24 -15.12 -67.63
N ALA A 374 -74.09 -14.56 -66.43
CA ALA A 374 -75.21 -14.29 -65.52
C ALA A 374 -76.21 -13.29 -66.14
N ASN A 375 -75.72 -12.23 -66.77
CA ASN A 375 -76.55 -11.25 -67.48
C ASN A 375 -77.23 -11.85 -68.72
N ALA A 376 -76.54 -12.75 -69.45
CA ALA A 376 -77.14 -13.51 -70.55
C ALA A 376 -78.23 -14.48 -70.07
N ALA A 377 -78.04 -15.17 -68.95
CA ALA A 377 -79.05 -16.02 -68.33
C ALA A 377 -80.26 -15.21 -67.85
N LEU A 378 -80.02 -14.03 -67.26
CA LEU A 378 -81.09 -13.09 -66.87
C LEU A 378 -81.90 -12.63 -68.10
N LYS A 379 -81.22 -12.26 -69.19
CA LYS A 379 -81.86 -11.91 -70.47
C LYS A 379 -82.62 -13.07 -71.10
N ALA A 380 -82.11 -14.30 -71.05
CA ALA A 380 -82.82 -15.48 -71.55
C ALA A 380 -84.12 -15.73 -70.75
N ARG A 381 -84.08 -15.50 -69.43
CA ARG A 381 -85.26 -15.60 -68.55
C ARG A 381 -86.30 -14.49 -68.78
N LEU A 382 -85.90 -13.37 -69.38
CA LEU A 382 -86.77 -12.22 -69.71
C LEU A 382 -87.22 -12.20 -71.19
N GLY A 383 -86.46 -12.83 -72.11
CA GLY A 383 -86.66 -12.74 -73.57
C GLY A 383 -87.74 -13.65 -74.16
N GLY A 384 -88.41 -14.48 -73.36
CA GLY A 384 -89.35 -15.50 -73.84
C GLY A 384 -90.73 -15.01 -74.33
N ARG A 385 -90.92 -13.72 -74.66
CA ARG A 385 -92.23 -13.17 -75.06
C ARG A 385 -92.17 -12.14 -76.20
N ARG A 386 -92.72 -12.55 -77.36
CA ARG A 386 -93.13 -11.75 -78.55
C ARG A 386 -91.96 -11.20 -79.39
N GLY A 387 -91.99 -11.18 -80.73
CA GLY A 387 -93.05 -11.52 -81.69
C GLY A 387 -93.27 -10.36 -82.67
N VAL A 388 -92.83 -10.48 -83.94
CA VAL A 388 -92.77 -9.37 -84.92
C VAL A 388 -93.77 -9.56 -86.07
N ARG A 389 -94.52 -8.48 -86.42
CA ARG A 389 -95.09 -8.09 -87.73
C ARG A 389 -96.00 -6.85 -87.54
N THR A 390 -96.13 -5.84 -88.42
CA THR A 390 -95.66 -5.56 -89.80
C THR A 390 -95.61 -4.02 -90.00
N VAL A 391 -94.94 -3.49 -91.05
CA VAL A 391 -94.97 -2.06 -91.46
C VAL A 391 -95.45 -1.93 -92.92
N GLN A 392 -96.17 -0.85 -93.25
CA GLN A 392 -96.70 -0.50 -94.58
C GLN A 392 -96.93 1.03 -94.64
N ALA A 393 -96.76 1.83 -95.70
CA ALA A 393 -95.91 1.81 -96.93
C ALA A 393 -96.06 3.19 -97.66
N LEU A 394 -95.59 3.33 -98.92
CA LEU A 394 -95.79 4.44 -99.91
C LEU A 394 -94.91 5.73 -99.78
N LEU A 395 -94.48 6.42 -100.85
CA LEU A 395 -94.32 6.11 -102.31
C LEU A 395 -93.48 7.19 -103.07
N HIS A 396 -93.17 6.90 -104.35
CA HIS A 396 -92.64 7.72 -105.49
C HIS A 396 -91.15 7.52 -105.83
N GLY A 397 -90.70 7.36 -107.08
CA GLY A 397 -91.31 7.26 -108.44
C GLY A 397 -90.17 7.35 -109.48
N ARG A 398 -90.21 6.96 -110.77
CA ARG A 398 -91.21 6.57 -111.80
C ARG A 398 -90.62 5.35 -112.60
N ARG A 399 -91.19 4.74 -113.66
CA ARG A 399 -92.34 4.98 -114.56
C ARG A 399 -93.25 3.75 -114.59
#